data_AF-A0A9D6I7L8-F1
#
_entry.id   AF-A0A9D6I7L8-F1
#
_cell.length_a   1.000
_cell.length_b   1.000
_cell.length_c   1.000
_cell.angle_alpha   90.00
_cell.angle_beta   90.00
_cell.angle_gamma   90.00
#
_symmetry.space_group_name_H-M   'P 1'
#
loop_
_entity.id
_entity.type
_entity.pdbx_description
1 polymer ?
#
loop_
_entity_poly.entity_id
_entity_poly.type
_entity_poly.pdbx_seq_one_letter_code
_entity_poly.pdbx_strand_id
1 'polypeptide(L)' 'MTREELEAQALKLDPKGRARLAGKLLKSLEDLSEEENAQLWAEEAERRDADLDAHPGSGRPADEVLRDARSRLK' A
#
# COMPACT_ATOMS: atom_id res chain seq x y z
N MET A 1 -14.05 -14.05 -16.24
CA MET A 1 -14.02 -12.61 -15.95
C MET A 1 -12.61 -12.27 -15.51
N THR A 2 -11.94 -11.34 -16.19
CA THR A 2 -10.57 -10.91 -15.84
C THR A 2 -10.59 -9.89 -14.70
N ARG A 3 -9.42 -9.61 -14.11
CA ARG A 3 -9.29 -8.54 -13.11
C ARG A 3 -9.72 -7.19 -13.69
N GLU A 4 -9.27 -6.91 -14.92
CA GLU A 4 -9.57 -5.67 -15.62
C GLU A 4 -11.07 -5.52 -15.89
N GLU A 5 -11.77 -6.61 -16.23
CA GLU A 5 -13.23 -6.61 -16.39
C GLU A 5 -13.97 -6.37 -15.06
N LEU A 6 -13.44 -6.89 -13.94
CA LEU A 6 -14.00 -6.68 -12.60
C LEU A 6 -13.82 -5.22 -12.15
N GLU A 7 -12.63 -4.66 -12.33
CA GLU A 7 -12.32 -3.27 -12.04
C GLU A 7 -13.21 -2.31 -12.86
N ALA A 8 -13.33 -2.58 -14.17
CA ALA A 8 -14.18 -1.78 -15.04
C ALA A 8 -15.66 -1.82 -14.62
N GLN A 9 -16.15 -2.95 -14.11
CA GLN A 9 -17.51 -3.05 -13.56
C GLN A 9 -17.66 -2.33 -12.21
N ALA A 10 -16.67 -2.46 -11.32
CA ALA A 10 -16.66 -1.75 -10.04
C ALA A 10 -16.70 -0.23 -10.24
N LEU A 11 -15.99 0.28 -11.24
CA LEU A 11 -15.98 1.72 -11.56
C LEU A 11 -17.31 2.25 -12.11
N LYS A 12 -18.20 1.37 -12.63
CA LYS A 12 -19.57 1.75 -13.06
C LYS A 12 -20.53 2.00 -11.90
N LEU A 13 -20.18 1.61 -10.67
CA LEU A 13 -20.99 1.91 -9.49
C LEU A 13 -21.00 3.43 -9.22
N ASP A 14 -22.08 3.91 -8.61
CA ASP A 14 -22.15 5.26 -8.08
C ASP A 14 -21.10 5.48 -6.96
N PRO A 15 -20.77 6.73 -6.59
CA PRO A 15 -19.75 6.99 -5.57
C PRO A 15 -19.99 6.24 -4.26
N LYS A 16 -21.26 6.09 -3.84
CA LYS A 16 -21.64 5.37 -2.62
C LYS A 16 -21.41 3.85 -2.75
N GLY A 17 -21.77 3.26 -3.88
CA GLY A 17 -21.52 1.86 -4.19
C GLY A 17 -20.03 1.54 -4.22
N ARG A 18 -19.22 2.41 -4.84
CA ARG A 18 -17.76 2.27 -4.85
C ARG A 18 -17.16 2.34 -3.44
N ALA A 19 -17.56 3.32 -2.64
CA ALA A 19 -17.08 3.44 -1.25
C ALA A 19 -17.42 2.21 -0.40
N ARG A 20 -18.64 1.65 -0.57
CA ARG A 20 -19.05 0.41 0.11
C ARG A 20 -18.24 -0.79 -0.33
N LEU A 21 -17.99 -0.94 -1.63
CA LEU A 21 -17.18 -2.03 -2.16
C LEU A 21 -15.73 -1.92 -1.67
N ALA A 22 -15.14 -0.71 -1.72
CA ALA A 22 -13.81 -0.45 -1.17
C ALA A 22 -13.71 -0.85 0.31
N GLY A 23 -14.70 -0.47 1.13
CA GLY A 23 -14.72 -0.88 2.55
C GLY A 23 -14.78 -2.40 2.76
N LYS A 24 -15.53 -3.13 1.92
CA LYS A 24 -15.57 -4.60 1.99
C LYS A 24 -14.24 -5.23 1.62
N LEU A 25 -13.60 -4.74 0.56
CA LEU A 25 -12.29 -5.22 0.12
C LEU A 25 -11.23 -4.93 1.18
N LEU A 26 -11.22 -3.73 1.76
CA LEU A 26 -10.32 -3.40 2.87
C LEU A 26 -10.52 -4.34 4.06
N LYS A 27 -11.77 -4.57 4.47
CA LYS A 27 -12.06 -5.51 5.56
C LYS A 27 -11.57 -6.92 5.26
N SER A 28 -11.69 -7.40 4.02
CA SER A 28 -11.18 -8.73 3.67
C SER A 28 -9.66 -8.87 3.77
N LEU A 29 -8.92 -7.76 3.77
CA LEU A 29 -7.47 -7.77 4.00
C LEU A 29 -7.13 -7.85 5.50
N GLU A 30 -8.06 -7.49 6.40
CA GLU A 30 -7.85 -7.61 7.84
C GLU A 30 -8.03 -9.06 8.34
N ASP A 31 -8.72 -9.90 7.57
CA ASP A 31 -8.98 -11.31 7.89
C ASP A 31 -7.88 -12.27 7.40
N LEU A 32 -6.74 -11.74 6.91
CA LEU A 32 -5.59 -12.54 6.47
C LEU A 32 -4.88 -13.21 7.66
N SER A 33 -4.37 -14.44 7.45
CA SER A 33 -3.51 -15.09 8.45
C SER A 33 -2.21 -14.32 8.68
N GLU A 34 -1.55 -14.57 9.81
CA GLU A 34 -0.25 -13.96 10.10
C GLU A 34 0.80 -14.36 9.03
N GLU A 35 0.74 -15.60 8.56
CA GLU A 35 1.62 -16.13 7.52
C GLU A 35 1.40 -15.43 6.17
N GLU A 36 0.13 -15.26 5.75
CA GLU A 36 -0.20 -14.53 4.52
C GLU A 36 0.22 -13.05 4.61
N ASN A 37 -0.02 -12.42 5.77
CA ASN A 37 0.42 -11.05 6.00
C ASN A 37 1.95 -10.91 5.94
N ALA A 38 2.68 -11.81 6.60
CA ALA A 38 4.15 -11.79 6.58
C ALA A 38 4.70 -11.95 5.16
N GLN A 39 4.12 -12.84 4.36
CA GLN A 39 4.50 -13.05 2.97
C GLN A 39 4.27 -11.77 2.13
N LEU A 40 3.08 -11.16 2.23
CA LEU A 40 2.76 -9.93 1.49
C LEU A 40 3.68 -8.76 1.89
N TRP A 41 4.03 -8.64 3.17
CA TRP A 41 4.97 -7.62 3.63
C TRP A 41 6.39 -7.86 3.14
N ALA A 42 6.84 -9.12 3.04
CA ALA A 42 8.14 -9.45 2.48
C ALA A 42 8.23 -9.08 0.99
N GLU A 43 7.20 -9.44 0.20
CA GLU A 43 7.11 -9.07 -1.22
C GLU A 43 7.09 -7.54 -1.43
N GLU A 44 6.34 -6.82 -0.59
CA GLU A 44 6.30 -5.37 -0.63
C GLU A 44 7.64 -4.73 -0.24
N ALA A 45 8.36 -5.31 0.72
CA ALA A 45 9.69 -4.84 1.11
C ALA A 45 10.68 -5.00 -0.04
N GLU A 46 10.72 -6.17 -0.69
CA GLU A 46 11.56 -6.41 -1.87
C GLU A 46 11.23 -5.46 -3.02
N ARG A 47 9.94 -5.25 -3.31
CA ARG A 47 9.50 -4.31 -4.35
C ARG A 47 9.99 -2.88 -4.06
N ARG A 48 9.88 -2.42 -2.81
CA ARG A 48 10.31 -1.07 -2.41
C ARG A 48 11.82 -0.91 -2.43
N ASP A 49 12.55 -1.93 -2.02
CA ASP A 49 14.01 -1.95 -2.09
C ASP A 49 14.49 -1.80 -3.55
N ALA A 50 13.92 -2.60 -4.45
CA ALA A 50 14.20 -2.50 -5.88
C ALA A 50 13.83 -1.14 -6.48
N ASP A 51 12.72 -0.54 -6.04
CA ASP A 51 12.30 0.80 -6.49
C ASP A 51 13.25 1.92 -6.02
N LEU A 52 13.77 1.81 -4.79
CA LEU A 52 14.78 2.74 -4.26
C LEU A 52 16.09 2.65 -5.05
N ASP A 53 16.55 1.43 -5.37
CA ASP A 53 17.73 1.20 -6.20
C ASP A 53 17.54 1.74 -7.62
N ALA A 54 16.36 1.56 -8.20
CA ALA A 54 16.01 2.06 -9.53
C ALA A 54 15.90 3.59 -9.59
N HIS A 55 15.57 4.25 -8.47
CA HIS A 55 15.38 5.69 -8.38
C HIS A 55 16.27 6.33 -7.30
N PRO A 56 17.60 6.45 -7.51
CA PRO A 56 18.54 6.92 -6.49
C PRO A 56 18.27 8.32 -5.92
N GLY A 57 17.50 9.15 -6.63
CA GLY A 57 17.09 10.50 -6.19
C GLY A 57 15.77 10.56 -5.42
N SER A 58 15.06 9.44 -5.25
CA SER A 58 13.78 9.37 -4.54
C SER A 58 13.94 9.34 -3.01
N GLY A 59 15.13 8.93 -2.54
CA GLY A 59 15.47 8.85 -1.12
C GLY A 59 15.72 10.21 -0.47
N ARG A 60 15.59 10.25 0.86
CA ARG A 60 15.99 11.41 1.68
C ARG A 60 17.26 11.08 2.46
N PRO A 61 18.20 12.03 2.62
CA PRO A 61 19.36 11.84 3.49
C PRO A 61 18.95 11.45 4.92
N ALA A 62 19.60 10.44 5.48
CA ALA A 62 19.25 9.88 6.78
C ALA A 62 19.37 10.92 7.92
N ASP A 63 20.33 11.84 7.83
CA ASP A 63 20.55 12.89 8.83
C ASP A 63 19.39 13.91 8.86
N GLU A 64 18.83 14.27 7.71
CA GLU A 64 17.64 15.13 7.63
C GLU A 64 16.41 14.43 8.22
N VAL A 65 16.17 13.17 7.85
CA VAL A 65 15.04 12.39 8.34
C VAL A 65 15.09 12.24 9.86
N LEU A 66 16.26 11.90 10.42
CA LEU A 66 16.44 11.73 11.86
C LEU A 66 16.29 13.06 12.62
N ARG A 67 16.75 14.18 12.05
CA ARG A 67 16.57 15.52 12.60
C ARG A 67 15.10 15.89 12.70
N ASP A 68 14.35 15.70 11.61
CA ASP A 68 12.91 15.97 11.56
C ASP A 68 12.13 15.12 12.58
N ALA A 69 12.41 13.81 12.63
CA ALA A 69 11.75 12.89 13.57
C ALA A 69 11.95 13.32 15.03
N ARG A 70 13.18 13.69 15.41
CA ARG A 70 13.50 14.15 16.77
C ARG A 70 12.83 15.47 17.12
N SER A 71 12.65 16.37 16.14
CA SER A 71 12.00 17.66 16.37
C SER A 71 10.52 17.53 16.76
N ARG A 72 9.86 16.44 16.35
CA ARG A 72 8.44 16.13 16.62
C ARG A 72 8.19 15.45 17.97
N LEU A 73 9.24 15.04 18.68
CA LEU A 73 9.13 14.43 20.01
C LEU A 73 9.11 15.46 21.15
N LYS A 74 8.99 16.75 20.83
CA LYS A 74 8.91 17.86 21.79
C LYS A 74 7.48 18.18 22.17
#